data_AF-A0A653EAD9-F1
#
_entry.id   AF-A0A653EAD9-F1
#
_cell.length_a   1.000
_cell.length_b   1.000
_cell.length_c   1.000
_cell.angle_alpha   90.00
_cell.angle_beta   90.00
_cell.angle_gamma   90.00
#
_symmetry.space_group_name_H-M   'P 1'
#
loop_
_entity.id
_entity.type
_entity.pdbx_description
1 polymer ?
#
loop_
_entity_poly.entity_id
_entity_poly.type
_entity_poly.pdbx_seq_one_letter_code
_entity_poly.pdbx_strand_id
1 'polypeptide(L)'
;MKFKRLINSAVITTCALLSVAASSAFAQDSAYELTVKNHQFSPAPLTIPADTKVKITLTNQDTTTAEFISDDFKGGKLVKGGKTVSFFIGPLKAGTYSFYDEYHEAASKTQLIVQ
;
A
#
# COMPACT_ATOMS: atom_id res chain seq x y z
N MET A 1 -50.10 28.05 52.64
CA MET A 1 -49.35 26.77 52.62
C MET A 1 -50.31 25.69 52.14
N LYS A 2 -50.08 24.85 51.12
CA LYS A 2 -48.99 24.62 50.16
C LYS A 2 -49.64 24.09 48.87
N PHE A 3 -49.25 24.63 47.71
CA PHE A 3 -49.51 24.07 46.39
C PHE A 3 -48.86 22.69 46.28
N LYS A 4 -49.59 21.68 45.79
CA LYS A 4 -48.99 20.45 45.26
C LYS A 4 -49.08 20.49 43.73
N ARG A 5 -47.96 20.87 43.12
CA ARG A 5 -47.66 20.62 41.70
C ARG A 5 -47.24 19.17 41.57
N LEU A 6 -47.75 18.42 40.61
CA LEU A 6 -46.97 17.40 39.92
C LEU A 6 -47.42 17.36 38.45
N ILE A 7 -46.44 17.67 37.61
CA ILE A 7 -46.50 17.85 36.16
C ILE A 7 -46.49 16.44 35.54
N ASN A 8 -47.44 16.13 34.66
CA ASN A 8 -47.36 14.94 33.82
C ASN A 8 -46.17 15.10 32.86
N SER A 9 -45.07 14.41 33.14
CA SER A 9 -43.92 14.32 32.24
C SER A 9 -44.33 13.57 30.98
N ALA A 10 -44.46 14.31 29.88
CA ALA A 10 -44.57 13.75 28.54
C ALA A 10 -43.31 12.92 28.25
N VAL A 11 -43.52 11.63 27.94
CA VAL A 11 -42.46 10.74 27.46
C VAL A 11 -42.17 11.14 26.01
N ILE A 12 -41.08 11.88 25.80
CA ILE A 12 -40.55 12.18 24.46
C ILE A 12 -39.64 11.01 24.09
N THR A 13 -40.17 10.07 23.31
CA THR A 13 -39.37 9.00 22.68
C THR A 13 -38.65 9.60 21.47
N THR A 14 -37.41 10.05 21.67
CA THR A 14 -36.55 10.50 20.58
C THR A 14 -35.95 9.28 19.87
N CYS A 15 -36.45 8.98 18.67
CA CYS A 15 -35.84 8.01 17.75
C CYS A 15 -34.49 8.57 17.26
N ALA A 16 -33.38 8.05 17.78
CA ALA A 16 -32.05 8.38 17.30
C ALA A 16 -31.80 7.67 15.96
N LEU A 17 -31.90 8.42 14.86
CA LEU A 17 -31.45 8.01 13.53
C LEU A 17 -29.93 7.83 13.54
N LEU A 18 -29.48 6.58 13.53
CA LEU A 18 -28.08 6.22 13.32
C LEU A 18 -27.71 6.49 11.86
N SER A 19 -27.21 7.68 11.59
CA SER A 19 -26.63 8.04 10.30
C SER A 19 -25.30 7.29 10.13
N VAL A 20 -25.33 6.11 9.50
CA VAL A 20 -24.12 5.45 9.00
C VAL A 20 -23.59 6.31 7.84
N ALA A 21 -22.67 7.22 8.16
CA ALA A 21 -21.86 7.88 7.16
C ALA A 21 -20.91 6.82 6.58
N ALA A 22 -21.31 6.20 5.47
CA ALA A 22 -20.41 5.40 4.66
C ALA A 22 -19.38 6.35 4.04
N SER A 23 -18.22 6.46 4.68
CA SER A 23 -17.06 7.13 4.10
C SER A 23 -16.65 6.35 2.85
N SER A 24 -17.00 6.87 1.67
CA SER A 24 -16.44 6.38 0.41
C SER A 24 -14.96 6.72 0.41
N ALA A 25 -14.12 5.77 0.86
CA ALA A 25 -12.69 5.86 0.69
C ALA A 25 -12.41 5.79 -0.81
N PHE A 26 -12.11 6.95 -1.41
CA PHE A 26 -11.49 6.99 -2.73
C PHE A 26 -10.11 6.37 -2.59
N ALA A 27 -9.99 5.09 -2.93
CA ALA A 27 -8.70 4.43 -3.10
C ALA A 27 -8.01 5.08 -4.31
N GLN A 28 -7.30 6.18 -4.06
CA GLN A 28 -6.27 6.64 -4.96
C GLN A 28 -5.21 5.54 -4.95
N ASP A 29 -5.05 4.81 -6.06
CA ASP A 29 -3.94 3.87 -6.24
C ASP A 29 -2.64 4.65 -6.02
N SER A 30 -2.09 4.60 -4.81
CA SER A 30 -0.79 5.18 -4.52
C SER A 30 0.22 4.46 -5.41
N ALA A 31 0.68 5.15 -6.46
CA ALA A 31 1.77 4.65 -7.27
C ALA A 31 3.07 4.81 -6.48
N TYR A 32 3.73 3.69 -6.19
CA TYR A 32 5.03 3.68 -5.53
C TYR A 32 6.11 3.64 -6.59
N GLU A 33 7.01 4.62 -6.56
CA GLU A 33 8.12 4.72 -7.50
C GLU A 33 9.31 3.88 -7.00
N LEU A 34 9.89 3.11 -7.92
CA LEU A 34 11.09 2.32 -7.72
C LEU A 34 12.02 2.58 -8.90
N THR A 35 13.30 2.75 -8.63
CA THR A 35 14.35 2.89 -9.65
C THR A 35 15.34 1.76 -9.51
N VAL A 36 15.88 1.25 -10.62
CA VAL A 36 17.12 0.48 -10.63
C VAL A 36 18.20 1.28 -11.37
N LYS A 37 19.35 1.47 -10.71
CA LYS A 37 20.54 2.16 -11.25
C LYS A 37 21.80 1.55 -10.65
N ASN A 38 22.84 1.36 -11.45
CA ASN A 38 24.05 0.63 -11.09
C ASN A 38 23.71 -0.72 -10.43
N HIS A 39 22.69 -1.39 -10.95
CA HIS A 39 22.15 -2.65 -10.41
C HIS A 39 21.67 -2.58 -8.96
N GLN A 40 21.31 -1.39 -8.47
CA GLN A 40 20.78 -1.19 -7.12
C GLN A 40 19.40 -0.56 -7.20
N PHE A 41 18.47 -1.08 -6.39
CA PHE A 41 17.14 -0.49 -6.28
C PHE A 41 17.13 0.73 -5.36
N SER A 42 16.26 1.70 -5.66
CA SER A 42 16.00 2.86 -4.82
C SER A 42 14.51 3.26 -4.90
N PRO A 43 13.81 3.45 -3.76
CA PRO A 43 14.33 3.35 -2.40
C PRO A 43 14.66 1.90 -1.99
N ALA A 44 15.55 1.77 -1.01
CA ALA A 44 16.01 0.51 -0.43
C ALA A 44 16.18 0.72 1.10
N PRO A 45 15.18 0.37 1.94
CA PRO A 45 13.99 -0.41 1.61
C PRO A 45 12.89 0.40 0.90
N LEU A 46 12.03 -0.31 0.16
CA LEU A 46 10.74 0.22 -0.31
C LEU A 46 9.67 -0.08 0.76
N THR A 47 8.79 0.89 1.04
CA THR A 47 7.72 0.71 2.04
C THR A 47 6.34 0.87 1.41
N ILE A 48 5.43 -0.08 1.65
CA ILE A 48 4.05 -0.10 1.14
C ILE A 48 3.04 -0.48 2.25
N PRO A 49 1.74 -0.15 2.11
CA PRO A 49 0.71 -0.50 3.07
C PRO A 49 0.44 -2.00 3.14
N ALA A 50 0.19 -2.50 4.36
CA ALA A 50 -0.34 -3.85 4.57
C ALA A 50 -1.77 -4.02 4.04
N ASP A 51 -2.11 -5.27 3.72
CA ASP A 51 -3.44 -5.72 3.27
C ASP A 51 -4.02 -4.92 2.08
N THR A 52 -3.14 -4.25 1.32
CA THR A 52 -3.49 -3.39 0.18
C THR A 52 -2.73 -3.84 -1.06
N LYS A 53 -3.44 -3.95 -2.19
CA LYS A 53 -2.79 -4.14 -3.48
C LYS A 53 -2.32 -2.80 -4.01
N VAL A 54 -1.02 -2.65 -4.26
CA VAL A 54 -0.42 -1.38 -4.67
C VAL A 54 0.21 -1.48 -6.05
N LYS A 55 0.20 -0.36 -6.79
CA LYS A 55 0.89 -0.24 -8.07
C LYS A 55 2.33 0.23 -7.84
N ILE A 56 3.29 -0.50 -8.38
CA ILE A 56 4.69 -0.10 -8.46
C ILE A 56 4.97 0.43 -9.86
N THR A 57 5.67 1.55 -9.95
CA THR A 57 6.28 2.07 -11.19
C THR A 57 7.78 1.89 -11.07
N LEU A 58 8.36 0.96 -11.85
CA LEU A 58 9.78 0.67 -11.88
C LEU A 58 10.43 1.32 -13.10
N THR A 59 11.38 2.22 -12.86
CA THR A 59 12.22 2.84 -13.90
C THR A 59 13.62 2.25 -13.88
N ASN A 60 14.07 1.69 -14.99
CA ASN A 60 15.43 1.22 -15.16
C ASN A 60 16.29 2.33 -15.78
N GLN A 61 17.21 2.86 -14.99
CA GLN A 61 18.16 3.89 -15.42
C GLN A 61 19.49 3.31 -15.92
N ASP A 62 19.65 2.00 -15.86
CA ASP A 62 20.78 1.30 -16.48
C ASP A 62 20.55 1.09 -17.97
N THR A 63 21.63 0.77 -18.68
CA THR A 63 21.57 0.40 -20.09
C THR A 63 21.23 -1.08 -20.31
N THR A 64 21.45 -1.91 -19.28
CA THR A 64 21.15 -3.34 -19.28
C THR A 64 19.71 -3.61 -18.83
N THR A 65 19.15 -4.75 -19.26
CA THR A 65 17.88 -5.24 -18.72
C THR A 65 18.03 -5.59 -17.24
N ALA A 66 16.99 -5.32 -16.46
CA ALA A 66 16.82 -5.80 -15.10
C ALA A 66 15.50 -6.57 -15.00
N GLU A 67 15.41 -7.50 -14.07
CA GLU A 67 14.19 -8.25 -13.78
C GLU A 67 13.95 -8.32 -12.28
N PHE A 68 12.93 -7.59 -11.82
CA PHE A 68 12.48 -7.64 -10.44
C PHE A 68 11.93 -9.02 -10.13
N ILE A 69 12.47 -9.69 -9.11
CA ILE A 69 12.02 -11.00 -8.60
C ILE A 69 11.90 -10.95 -7.07
N SER A 70 10.97 -11.75 -6.53
CA SER A 70 10.91 -12.08 -5.10
C SER A 70 10.59 -13.56 -4.92
N ASP A 71 11.27 -14.20 -3.96
CA ASP A 71 10.94 -15.55 -3.49
C ASP A 71 9.84 -15.53 -2.41
N ASP A 72 9.66 -14.39 -1.72
CA ASP A 72 8.77 -14.28 -0.56
C ASP A 72 7.32 -13.97 -0.95
N PHE A 73 7.09 -13.45 -2.16
CA PHE A 73 5.77 -13.20 -2.71
C PHE A 73 5.76 -13.35 -4.23
N LYS A 74 4.58 -13.60 -4.82
CA LYS A 74 4.43 -13.63 -6.28
C LYS A 74 4.68 -12.24 -6.87
N GLY A 75 5.88 -12.02 -7.41
CA GLY A 75 6.28 -10.78 -8.05
C GLY A 75 7.39 -11.04 -9.07
N GLY A 76 7.17 -10.60 -10.31
CA GLY A 76 8.12 -10.79 -11.41
C GLY A 76 7.91 -9.71 -12.46
N LYS A 77 8.92 -8.89 -12.75
CA LYS A 77 8.81 -7.89 -13.81
C LYS A 77 10.15 -7.55 -14.46
N LEU A 78 10.25 -7.92 -15.74
CA LEU A 78 11.33 -7.48 -16.63
C LEU A 78 11.16 -6.02 -17.05
N VAL A 79 12.25 -5.26 -17.00
CA VAL A 79 12.37 -3.89 -17.46
C VAL A 79 13.65 -3.70 -18.28
N LYS A 80 13.50 -3.39 -19.57
CA LYS A 80 14.64 -3.10 -20.46
C LYS A 80 15.35 -1.82 -19.99
N GLY A 81 16.64 -1.71 -20.28
CA GLY A 81 17.43 -0.52 -19.98
C GLY A 81 16.80 0.76 -20.54
N GLY A 82 16.80 1.83 -19.73
CA GLY A 82 16.19 3.12 -20.05
C GLY A 82 14.67 3.11 -20.21
N LYS A 83 13.97 2.09 -19.70
CA LYS A 83 12.50 1.96 -19.77
C LYS A 83 11.86 1.99 -18.40
N THR A 84 10.56 2.30 -18.40
CA THR A 84 9.69 2.26 -17.23
C THR A 84 8.59 1.22 -17.46
N VAL A 85 8.27 0.47 -16.41
CA VAL A 85 7.16 -0.49 -16.39
C VAL A 85 6.36 -0.30 -15.10
N SER A 86 5.09 -0.70 -15.11
CA SER A 86 4.31 -0.81 -13.88
C SER A 86 3.78 -2.23 -13.68
N PHE A 87 3.61 -2.59 -12.41
CA PHE A 87 3.04 -3.87 -11.97
C PHE A 87 2.40 -3.70 -10.60
N PHE A 88 1.70 -4.73 -10.12
CA PHE A 88 1.07 -4.70 -8.80
C PHE A 88 1.76 -5.66 -7.85
N ILE A 89 1.88 -5.25 -6.58
CA ILE A 89 2.30 -6.10 -5.46
C ILE A 89 1.13 -6.21 -4.48
N GLY A 90 0.97 -7.39 -3.87
CA GLY A 90 0.01 -7.63 -2.80
C GLY A 90 -1.43 -7.90 -3.24
N PRO A 91 -2.37 -7.92 -2.28
CA PRO A 91 -2.19 -7.55 -0.87
C PRO A 91 -1.23 -8.50 -0.12
N LEU A 92 -0.37 -7.94 0.73
CA LEU A 92 0.58 -8.68 1.58
C LEU A 92 0.29 -8.41 3.06
N LYS A 93 0.64 -9.36 3.94
CA LYS A 93 0.59 -9.13 5.39
C LYS A 93 1.73 -8.22 5.83
N ALA A 94 1.52 -7.48 6.92
CA ALA A 94 2.59 -6.70 7.53
C ALA A 94 3.82 -7.58 7.82
N GLY A 95 5.00 -7.08 7.50
CA GLY A 95 6.24 -7.84 7.57
C GLY A 95 7.34 -7.29 6.67
N THR A 96 8.44 -8.02 6.62
CA THR A 96 9.59 -7.70 5.76
C THR A 96 9.78 -8.83 4.76
N TYR A 97 9.87 -8.46 3.49
CA TYR A 97 10.06 -9.34 2.34
C TYR A 97 11.30 -8.92 1.57
N SER A 98 11.84 -9.79 0.74
CA SER A 98 13.03 -9.55 -0.07
C SER A 98 12.69 -9.48 -1.55
N PHE A 99 13.39 -8.63 -2.30
CA PHE A 99 13.38 -8.63 -3.76
C PHE A 99 14.75 -8.26 -4.31
N TYR A 100 14.99 -8.60 -5.56
CA TYR A 100 16.28 -8.40 -6.24
C TYR A 100 16.11 -8.34 -7.76
N ASP A 101 17.19 -8.00 -8.46
CA ASP A 101 17.34 -8.10 -9.91
C ASP A 101 17.93 -9.48 -10.22
N GLU A 102 17.18 -10.32 -10.95
CA GLU A 102 17.58 -11.70 -11.30
C GLU A 102 19.00 -11.76 -11.91
N TYR A 103 19.36 -10.75 -12.71
CA TYR A 103 20.66 -10.73 -13.39
C TYR A 103 21.81 -10.26 -12.48
N HIS A 104 21.50 -9.68 -11.31
CA HIS A 104 22.48 -9.06 -10.40
C HIS A 104 22.07 -9.22 -8.92
N GLU A 105 21.66 -10.42 -8.48
CA GLU A 105 21.08 -10.63 -7.15
C GLU A 105 22.01 -10.10 -6.03
N ALA A 106 23.29 -10.49 -6.05
CA ALA A 106 24.24 -10.11 -5.00
C ALA A 106 24.42 -8.59 -4.84
N ALA A 107 24.22 -7.81 -5.90
CA ALA A 107 24.36 -6.36 -5.89
C ALA A 107 23.05 -5.62 -5.60
N SER A 108 21.91 -6.25 -5.89
CA SER A 108 20.60 -5.61 -5.94
C SER A 108 19.67 -5.99 -4.78
N LYS A 109 19.93 -7.11 -4.09
CA LYS A 109 19.02 -7.65 -3.07
C LYS A 109 18.75 -6.64 -1.96
N THR A 110 17.47 -6.37 -1.75
CA THR A 110 16.99 -5.41 -0.76
C THR A 110 15.62 -5.81 -0.20
N GLN A 111 15.06 -4.98 0.67
CA GLN A 111 13.84 -5.26 1.42
C GLN A 111 12.64 -4.43 0.95
N LEU A 112 11.47 -5.09 0.98
CA LEU A 112 10.15 -4.50 0.97
C LEU A 112 9.58 -4.55 2.39
N ILE A 113 9.29 -3.38 2.97
CA ILE A 113 8.61 -3.25 4.25
C ILE A 113 7.11 -3.06 3.99
N VAL A 114 6.30 -3.95 4.56
CA VAL A 114 4.84 -3.89 4.49
C VAL A 114 4.30 -3.55 5.88
N GLN A 115 3.55 -2.46 6.02
CA GLN A 115 3.03 -1.98 7.30
C GLN A 115 1.67 -1.29 7.21
#